data_AF-A0A0M9YF03-F1
#
_entry.id   AF-A0A0M9YF03-F1
#
_cell.length_a   1.000
_cell.length_b   1.000
_cell.length_c   1.000
_cell.angle_alpha   90.00
_cell.angle_beta   90.00
_cell.angle_gamma   90.00
#
_symmetry.space_group_name_H-M   'P 1'
#
loop_
_entity.id
_entity.type
_entity.pdbx_description
1 polymer ?
#
loop_
_entity_poly.entity_id
_entity_poly.type
_entity_poly.pdbx_seq_one_letter_code
_entity_poly.pdbx_strand_id
1 'polypeptide(L)'
;MTQTSYNVRVEYDVPETPPDEIITALYEDLAPYGGSIGSSPAGGLTVRLFLDADSPVDAGTRGIEYVQGALLKQGLDITLMSGFEVLTEAEFDRRLAEPPVPELAGVAEAAEIIQVSRTRVGQLLAEGDLDTYHVQSLASGPIFLAAGLRGYAATEHNRTRGVRLSPLPLTPVERALLEALAATATGTPVPKSTAEHQAVAACIEEMPRNFQVRLHSQPADSSIAPALATLASHKLIRSRGVVRREAEPGHEDDLVITVLDKGHRHAAAPTSDGEPQQAR
;
A
#
# COMPACT_ATOMS: atom_id res chain seq x y z
N MET A 1 -34.37 24.17 -4.32
CA MET A 1 -33.60 23.04 -4.90
C MET A 1 -32.15 23.26 -4.49
N THR A 2 -31.47 22.25 -3.99
CA THR A 2 -30.05 22.37 -3.61
C THR A 2 -29.22 22.39 -4.87
N GLN A 3 -28.65 23.55 -5.21
CA GLN A 3 -27.69 23.66 -6.30
C GLN A 3 -26.46 22.79 -5.97
N THR A 4 -26.05 21.99 -6.95
CA THR A 4 -24.83 21.18 -6.87
C THR A 4 -23.79 21.82 -7.76
N SER A 5 -22.57 21.96 -7.25
CA SER A 5 -21.42 22.43 -8.01
C SER A 5 -20.85 21.29 -8.87
N TYR A 6 -20.65 21.60 -10.15
CA TYR A 6 -20.11 20.67 -11.15
C TYR A 6 -18.82 21.21 -11.76
N ASN A 7 -17.86 20.32 -11.97
CA ASN A 7 -16.70 20.56 -12.81
C ASN A 7 -17.05 20.20 -14.26
N VAL A 8 -16.91 21.15 -15.18
CA VAL A 8 -17.10 20.93 -16.61
C VAL A 8 -15.77 21.11 -17.31
N ARG A 9 -15.28 20.06 -17.96
CA ARG A 9 -14.07 20.07 -18.81
C ARG A 9 -14.49 20.01 -20.27
N VAL A 10 -13.93 20.88 -21.11
CA VAL A 10 -14.14 20.87 -22.56
C VAL A 10 -12.78 20.81 -23.24
N GLU A 11 -12.66 19.97 -24.26
CA GLU A 11 -11.44 19.77 -25.06
C GLU A 11 -11.66 20.22 -26.50
N TYR A 12 -10.66 20.90 -27.05
CA TYR A 12 -10.61 21.33 -28.44
C TYR A 12 -9.29 20.89 -29.09
N ASP A 13 -9.40 20.28 -30.26
CA ASP A 13 -8.26 19.85 -31.07
C ASP A 13 -7.71 21.03 -31.88
N VAL A 14 -7.19 22.04 -31.17
CA VAL A 14 -6.53 23.17 -31.83
C VAL A 14 -5.14 22.73 -32.35
N PRO A 15 -4.82 23.01 -33.63
CA PRO A 15 -3.57 22.54 -34.24
C PRO A 15 -2.34 23.24 -33.64
N GLU A 16 -2.50 24.48 -33.19
CA GLU A 16 -1.47 25.28 -32.55
C GLU A 16 -2.02 25.86 -31.25
N THR A 17 -1.16 25.94 -30.23
CA THR A 17 -1.51 26.61 -28.97
C THR A 17 -1.81 28.09 -29.25
N PRO A 18 -2.96 28.62 -28.79
CA PRO A 18 -3.26 30.04 -28.95
C PRO A 18 -2.17 30.91 -28.32
N PRO A 19 -1.90 32.11 -28.87
CA PRO A 19 -1.00 33.09 -28.25
C PRO A 19 -1.41 33.43 -26.81
N ASP A 20 -0.43 33.79 -25.98
CA ASP A 20 -0.62 34.10 -24.56
C ASP A 20 -1.66 35.22 -24.32
N GLU A 21 -1.76 36.19 -25.24
CA GLU A 21 -2.76 37.25 -25.17
C GLU A 21 -4.20 36.70 -25.28
N ILE A 22 -4.40 35.70 -26.14
CA ILE A 22 -5.69 35.01 -26.28
C ILE A 22 -5.97 34.17 -25.05
N ILE A 23 -4.97 33.45 -24.53
CA ILE A 23 -5.12 32.64 -23.32
C ILE A 23 -5.52 33.53 -22.13
N THR A 24 -4.89 34.70 -21.99
CA THR A 24 -5.21 35.66 -20.92
C THR A 24 -6.63 36.21 -21.08
N ALA A 25 -7.04 36.59 -22.30
CA ALA A 25 -8.40 37.06 -22.55
C ALA A 25 -9.47 36.00 -22.24
N LEU A 26 -9.20 34.72 -22.55
CA LEU A 26 -10.09 33.61 -22.19
C LEU A 26 -10.18 33.42 -20.68
N TYR A 27 -9.06 33.53 -19.96
CA TYR A 27 -9.04 33.48 -18.50
C TYR A 27 -9.91 34.59 -17.89
N GLU A 28 -9.81 35.82 -18.40
CA GLU A 28 -10.62 36.94 -17.94
C GLU A 28 -12.12 36.73 -18.21
N ASP A 29 -12.47 36.28 -19.41
CA ASP A 29 -13.86 35.99 -19.80
C ASP A 29 -14.50 34.87 -18.94
N LEU A 30 -13.69 33.89 -18.51
CA LEU A 30 -14.14 32.71 -17.76
C LEU A 30 -13.89 32.79 -16.26
N ALA A 31 -13.26 33.85 -15.77
CA ALA A 31 -12.98 34.08 -14.34
C ALA A 31 -14.23 33.99 -13.44
N PRO A 32 -15.43 34.46 -13.85
CA PRO A 32 -16.64 34.32 -13.04
C PRO A 32 -17.05 32.88 -12.72
N TYR A 33 -16.52 31.90 -13.48
CA TYR A 33 -16.81 30.47 -13.33
C TYR A 33 -15.60 29.67 -12.81
N GLY A 34 -14.60 30.33 -12.24
CA GLY A 34 -13.37 29.68 -11.79
C GLY A 34 -12.60 29.01 -12.93
N GLY A 35 -12.64 29.61 -14.12
CA GLY A 35 -12.08 29.02 -15.33
C GLY A 35 -10.58 28.75 -15.25
N SER A 36 -10.17 27.57 -15.72
CA SER A 36 -8.76 27.22 -15.96
C SER A 36 -8.57 26.72 -17.38
N ILE A 37 -7.42 27.08 -17.95
CA ILE A 37 -7.07 26.82 -19.34
C ILE A 37 -5.69 26.16 -19.36
N GLY A 38 -5.58 25.06 -20.10
CA GLY A 38 -4.34 24.33 -20.26
C GLY A 38 -4.29 23.58 -21.59
N SER A 39 -3.26 22.76 -21.75
CA SER A 39 -3.11 21.90 -22.94
C SER A 39 -3.62 20.49 -22.65
N SER A 40 -4.26 19.86 -23.65
CA SER A 40 -4.60 18.44 -23.57
C SER A 40 -3.33 17.59 -23.75
N PRO A 41 -3.20 16.42 -23.09
CA PRO A 41 -2.10 15.48 -23.33
C PRO A 41 -1.98 15.02 -24.79
N ALA A 42 -3.07 15.04 -25.55
CA ALA A 42 -3.10 14.71 -26.97
C ALA A 42 -2.61 15.85 -27.88
N GLY A 43 -2.26 17.01 -27.31
CA GLY A 43 -2.19 18.28 -28.03
C GLY A 43 -3.58 18.93 -28.08
N GLY A 44 -3.65 20.25 -28.06
CA GLY A 44 -4.91 21.01 -28.08
C GLY A 44 -5.17 21.83 -26.83
N LEU A 45 -6.38 22.40 -26.72
CA LEU A 45 -6.81 23.31 -25.68
C LEU A 45 -7.81 22.60 -24.75
N THR A 46 -7.55 22.62 -23.45
CA THR A 46 -8.48 22.17 -22.42
C THR A 46 -8.94 23.37 -21.62
N VAL A 47 -10.26 23.51 -21.49
CA VAL A 47 -10.89 24.53 -20.62
C VAL A 47 -11.68 23.81 -19.53
N ARG A 48 -11.56 24.25 -18.29
CA ARG A 48 -12.34 23.72 -17.15
C ARG A 48 -13.03 24.84 -16.40
N LEU A 49 -14.30 24.63 -16.06
CA LEU A 49 -15.13 25.56 -15.29
C LEU A 49 -15.73 24.85 -14.08
N PHE A 50 -16.07 25.62 -13.04
CA PHE A 50 -16.94 25.18 -11.94
C PHE A 50 -18.23 25.99 -11.96
N LEU A 51 -19.37 25.32 -11.97
CA LEU A 51 -20.66 26.01 -12.01
C LEU A 51 -21.77 25.24 -11.30
N ASP A 52 -22.68 26.01 -10.70
CA ASP A 52 -23.87 25.50 -10.03
C ASP A 52 -25.00 25.22 -11.03
N ALA A 53 -25.56 24.01 -10.94
CA ALA A 53 -26.63 23.54 -11.81
C ALA A 53 -27.58 22.57 -11.08
N ASP A 54 -28.76 22.37 -11.68
CA ASP A 54 -29.76 21.43 -11.15
C ASP A 54 -29.47 19.97 -11.54
N SER A 55 -28.65 19.75 -12.58
CA SER A 55 -28.29 18.41 -13.06
C SER A 55 -26.96 18.42 -13.83
N PRO A 56 -26.30 17.26 -14.01
CA PRO A 56 -25.09 17.17 -14.84
C PRO A 56 -25.31 17.57 -16.30
N VAL A 57 -26.52 17.32 -16.85
CA VAL A 57 -26.87 17.67 -18.23
C VAL A 57 -26.98 19.19 -18.40
N ASP A 58 -27.63 19.87 -17.45
CA ASP A 58 -27.69 21.33 -17.41
C ASP A 58 -26.29 21.93 -17.24
N ALA A 59 -25.48 21.36 -16.34
CA ALA A 59 -24.11 21.80 -16.12
C ALA A 59 -23.27 21.72 -17.40
N GLY A 60 -23.30 20.57 -18.09
CA GLY A 60 -22.59 20.36 -19.34
C GLY A 60 -23.03 21.32 -20.44
N THR A 61 -24.34 21.51 -20.61
CA THR A 61 -24.89 22.42 -21.63
C THR A 61 -24.41 23.85 -21.41
N ARG A 62 -24.60 24.38 -20.20
CA ARG A 62 -24.20 25.75 -19.84
C ARG A 62 -22.69 25.94 -19.90
N GLY A 63 -21.93 24.95 -19.41
CA GLY A 63 -20.47 25.00 -19.43
C GLY A 63 -19.92 25.05 -20.85
N ILE A 64 -20.44 24.22 -21.77
CA ILE A 64 -20.05 24.26 -23.19
C ILE A 64 -20.39 25.62 -23.79
N GLU A 65 -21.60 26.15 -23.56
CA GLU A 65 -22.02 27.46 -24.07
C GLU A 65 -21.11 28.60 -23.59
N TYR A 66 -20.73 28.60 -22.31
CA TYR A 66 -19.81 29.61 -21.76
C TYR A 66 -18.43 29.53 -22.40
N VAL A 67 -17.88 28.32 -22.55
CA VAL A 67 -16.57 28.12 -23.21
C VAL A 67 -16.62 28.52 -24.67
N GLN A 68 -17.62 28.06 -25.43
CA GLN A 68 -17.78 28.41 -26.85
C GLN A 68 -17.97 29.92 -27.04
N GLY A 69 -18.75 30.56 -26.18
CA GLY A 69 -18.93 32.01 -26.18
C GLY A 69 -17.61 32.76 -25.98
N ALA A 70 -16.76 32.31 -25.05
CA ALA A 70 -15.44 32.89 -24.83
C ALA A 70 -14.50 32.67 -26.03
N LEU A 71 -14.46 31.46 -26.59
CA LEU A 71 -13.65 31.14 -27.76
C LEU A 71 -14.05 31.94 -29.01
N LEU A 72 -15.36 32.06 -29.27
CA LEU A 72 -15.88 32.84 -30.40
C LEU A 72 -15.49 34.32 -30.32
N LYS A 73 -15.50 34.92 -29.13
CA LYS A 73 -15.06 36.32 -28.93
C LYS A 73 -13.60 36.53 -29.35
N GLN A 74 -12.76 35.51 -29.18
CA GLN A 74 -11.34 35.54 -29.55
C GLN A 74 -11.07 35.03 -30.98
N GLY A 75 -12.12 34.74 -31.76
CA GLY A 75 -11.99 34.26 -33.13
C GLY A 75 -11.49 32.83 -33.26
N LEU A 76 -11.61 32.01 -32.21
CA LEU A 76 -11.23 30.60 -32.24
C LEU A 76 -12.37 29.73 -32.79
N ASP A 77 -12.01 28.68 -33.54
CA ASP A 77 -12.96 27.77 -34.16
C ASP A 77 -13.53 26.77 -33.14
N ILE A 78 -14.79 26.97 -32.78
CA ILE A 78 -15.52 26.11 -31.84
C ILE A 78 -15.90 24.75 -32.43
N THR A 79 -15.80 24.57 -33.74
CA THR A 79 -16.12 23.28 -34.39
C THR A 79 -15.05 22.22 -34.11
N LEU A 80 -13.90 22.63 -33.56
CA LEU A 80 -12.81 21.76 -33.15
C LEU A 80 -13.02 21.09 -31.79
N MET A 81 -14.20 21.22 -31.17
CA MET A 81 -14.50 20.54 -29.90
C MET A 81 -14.43 19.03 -30.06
N SER A 82 -13.49 18.38 -29.39
CA SER A 82 -13.26 16.94 -29.46
C SER A 82 -13.92 16.15 -28.33
N GLY A 83 -14.25 16.82 -27.22
CA GLY A 83 -14.97 16.18 -26.13
C GLY A 83 -15.32 17.11 -24.98
N PHE A 84 -16.16 16.61 -24.08
CA PHE A 84 -16.41 17.24 -22.79
C PHE A 84 -16.67 16.19 -21.70
N GLU A 85 -16.41 16.56 -20.46
CA GLU A 85 -16.67 15.75 -19.27
C GLU A 85 -17.36 16.62 -18.21
N VAL A 86 -18.34 16.05 -17.52
CA VAL A 86 -19.01 16.69 -16.39
C VAL A 86 -18.89 15.78 -15.17
N LEU A 87 -18.32 16.32 -14.10
CA LEU A 87 -18.19 15.64 -12.81
C LEU A 87 -18.85 16.50 -11.73
N THR A 88 -19.36 15.86 -10.69
CA THR A 88 -19.65 16.59 -9.44
C THR A 88 -18.33 17.05 -8.82
N GLU A 89 -18.35 18.13 -8.05
CA GLU A 89 -17.16 18.59 -7.31
C GLU A 89 -16.57 17.49 -6.42
N ALA A 90 -17.43 16.75 -5.71
CA ALA A 90 -16.99 15.63 -4.86
C ALA A 90 -16.31 14.49 -5.65
N GLU A 91 -16.77 14.18 -6.86
CA GLU A 91 -16.12 13.18 -7.72
C GLU A 91 -14.79 13.69 -8.27
N PHE A 92 -14.75 14.97 -8.65
CA PHE A 92 -13.54 15.63 -9.10
C PHE A 92 -12.46 15.61 -8.01
N ASP A 93 -12.80 16.00 -6.79
CA ASP A 93 -11.90 15.98 -5.63
C ASP A 93 -11.40 14.57 -5.33
N ARG A 94 -12.28 13.56 -5.41
CA ARG A 94 -11.89 12.15 -5.23
C ARG A 94 -10.83 11.73 -6.24
N ARG A 95 -11.00 12.06 -7.52
CA ARG A 95 -10.03 11.75 -8.58
C ARG A 95 -8.73 12.54 -8.43
N LEU A 96 -8.82 13.78 -7.98
CA LEU A 96 -7.63 14.61 -7.73
C LEU A 96 -6.80 14.09 -6.54
N ALA A 97 -7.47 13.50 -5.54
CA ALA A 97 -6.81 12.84 -4.41
C ALA A 97 -6.21 11.47 -4.76
N GLU A 98 -6.60 10.87 -5.89
CA GLU A 98 -6.05 9.61 -6.35
C GLU A 98 -4.63 9.83 -6.93
N PRO A 99 -3.60 9.12 -6.43
CA PRO A 99 -2.24 9.29 -6.95
C PRO A 99 -2.20 8.99 -8.46
N PRO A 100 -1.71 9.91 -9.30
CA PRO A 100 -1.74 9.75 -10.76
C PRO A 100 -0.82 8.64 -11.26
N VAL A 101 0.15 8.23 -10.45
CA VAL A 101 1.06 7.13 -10.74
C VAL A 101 0.75 6.01 -9.73
N PRO A 102 0.44 4.79 -10.21
CA PRO A 102 0.34 3.63 -9.34
C PRO A 102 1.58 3.51 -8.47
N GLU A 103 1.44 3.00 -7.26
CA GLU A 103 2.59 2.77 -6.39
C GLU A 103 3.61 1.84 -7.07
N LEU A 104 4.82 2.36 -7.29
CA LEU A 104 5.92 1.63 -7.91
C LEU A 104 6.89 1.13 -6.85
N ALA A 105 7.46 -0.04 -7.09
CA ALA A 105 8.47 -0.65 -6.24
C ALA A 105 9.75 -0.91 -7.04
N GLY A 106 10.90 -0.53 -6.49
CA GLY A 106 12.19 -1.00 -6.96
C GLY A 106 12.49 -2.41 -6.42
N VAL A 107 13.69 -2.91 -6.67
CA VAL A 107 14.10 -4.26 -6.22
C VAL A 107 14.10 -4.40 -4.70
N ALA A 108 14.44 -3.34 -3.96
CA ALA A 108 14.48 -3.36 -2.50
C ALA A 108 13.08 -3.46 -1.91
N GLU A 109 12.18 -2.59 -2.37
CA GLU A 109 10.78 -2.56 -1.97
C GLU A 109 10.06 -3.83 -2.42
N ALA A 110 10.38 -4.35 -3.61
CA ALA A 110 9.84 -5.61 -4.09
C ALA A 110 10.24 -6.78 -3.19
N ALA A 111 11.51 -6.83 -2.76
CA ALA A 111 12.01 -7.86 -1.85
C ALA A 111 11.28 -7.81 -0.49
N GLU A 112 10.99 -6.60 0.00
CA GLU A 112 10.21 -6.40 1.22
C GLU A 112 8.74 -6.81 1.04
N ILE A 113 8.09 -6.40 -0.06
CA ILE A 113 6.69 -6.73 -0.35
C ILE A 113 6.50 -8.25 -0.44
N ILE A 114 7.36 -8.94 -1.18
CA ILE A 114 7.24 -10.40 -1.38
C ILE A 114 8.00 -11.22 -0.32
N GLN A 115 8.63 -10.55 0.65
CA GLN A 115 9.35 -11.14 1.79
C GLN A 115 10.48 -12.10 1.38
N VAL A 116 11.27 -11.73 0.38
CA VAL A 116 12.45 -12.49 -0.06
C VAL A 116 13.71 -11.62 -0.08
N SER A 117 14.86 -12.19 -0.45
CA SER A 117 16.07 -11.39 -0.67
C SER A 117 16.03 -10.66 -2.01
N ARG A 118 16.73 -9.52 -2.14
CA ARG A 118 16.88 -8.81 -3.42
C ARG A 118 17.41 -9.69 -4.54
N THR A 119 18.33 -10.60 -4.23
CA THR A 119 18.84 -11.59 -5.18
C THR A 119 17.74 -12.53 -5.67
N ARG A 120 16.83 -12.95 -4.78
CA ARG A 120 15.70 -13.81 -5.15
C ARG A 120 14.69 -13.07 -6.03
N VAL A 121 14.47 -11.77 -5.82
CA VAL A 121 13.65 -10.95 -6.74
C VAL A 121 14.21 -11.02 -8.16
N GLY A 122 15.53 -10.87 -8.32
CA GLY A 122 16.19 -10.98 -9.63
C GLY A 122 16.06 -12.37 -10.26
N GLN A 123 16.11 -13.43 -9.45
CA GLN A 123 15.87 -14.80 -9.94
C GLN A 123 14.42 -15.00 -10.39
N LEU A 124 13.44 -14.55 -9.59
CA LEU A 124 12.01 -14.66 -9.94
C LEU A 124 11.69 -13.89 -11.22
N LEU A 125 12.31 -12.72 -11.43
CA LEU A 125 12.19 -11.99 -12.68
C LEU A 125 12.82 -12.77 -13.85
N ALA A 126 14.02 -13.33 -13.67
CA ALA A 126 14.66 -14.14 -14.71
C ALA A 126 13.92 -15.45 -15.02
N GLU A 127 13.21 -16.01 -14.04
CA GLU A 127 12.34 -17.19 -14.14
C GLU A 127 11.00 -16.84 -14.84
N GLY A 128 10.66 -15.55 -14.99
CA GLY A 128 9.43 -15.06 -15.62
C GLY A 128 8.25 -14.88 -14.64
N ASP A 129 8.41 -15.23 -13.38
CA ASP A 129 7.35 -15.19 -12.35
C ASP A 129 6.86 -13.77 -12.04
N LEU A 130 7.68 -12.76 -12.31
CA LEU A 130 7.36 -11.34 -12.04
C LEU A 130 7.08 -10.51 -13.30
N ASP A 131 7.11 -11.11 -14.49
CA ASP A 131 6.99 -10.38 -15.77
C ASP A 131 5.68 -9.60 -15.89
N THR A 132 4.58 -10.15 -15.36
CA THR A 132 3.26 -9.50 -15.38
C THR A 132 3.22 -8.20 -14.58
N TYR A 133 4.12 -8.04 -13.60
CA TYR A 133 4.16 -6.88 -12.71
C TYR A 133 5.34 -5.95 -13.01
N HIS A 134 6.21 -6.33 -13.95
CA HIS A 134 7.34 -5.52 -14.40
C HIS A 134 6.83 -4.38 -15.28
N VAL A 135 7.20 -3.16 -14.93
CA VAL A 135 6.81 -1.95 -15.68
C VAL A 135 7.91 -1.58 -16.65
N GLN A 136 9.14 -1.46 -16.15
CA GLN A 136 10.28 -1.03 -16.94
C GLN A 136 11.60 -1.36 -16.24
N SER A 137 12.67 -1.49 -17.02
CA SER A 137 14.05 -1.55 -16.49
C SER A 137 14.73 -0.19 -16.68
N LEU A 138 15.11 0.43 -15.56
CA LEU A 138 15.87 1.67 -15.52
C LEU A 138 17.36 1.38 -15.31
N ALA A 139 18.21 2.40 -15.44
CA ALA A 139 19.64 2.28 -15.14
C ALA A 139 19.91 1.84 -13.68
N SER A 140 19.01 2.17 -12.75
CA SER A 140 19.06 1.76 -11.34
C SER A 140 18.50 0.34 -11.07
N GLY A 141 17.84 -0.29 -12.06
CA GLY A 141 17.23 -1.61 -11.93
C GLY A 141 15.77 -1.67 -12.39
N PRO A 142 15.14 -2.85 -12.27
CA PRO A 142 13.74 -3.05 -12.64
C PRO A 142 12.79 -2.38 -11.65
N ILE A 143 11.70 -1.86 -12.20
CA ILE A 143 10.59 -1.24 -11.49
C ILE A 143 9.32 -2.08 -11.70
N PHE A 144 8.55 -2.24 -10.64
CA PHE A 144 7.37 -3.08 -10.60
C PHE A 144 6.15 -2.32 -10.10
N LEU A 145 4.95 -2.80 -10.44
CA LEU A 145 3.72 -2.38 -9.79
C LEU A 145 3.65 -2.99 -8.38
N ALA A 146 3.67 -2.16 -7.34
CA ALA A 146 3.66 -2.62 -5.94
C ALA A 146 2.40 -3.44 -5.61
N ALA A 147 1.24 -3.03 -6.14
CA ALA A 147 -0.01 -3.77 -5.97
C ALA A 147 0.06 -5.19 -6.58
N GLY A 148 0.69 -5.33 -7.75
CA GLY A 148 0.90 -6.62 -8.41
C GLY A 148 1.79 -7.55 -7.58
N LEU A 149 2.88 -7.01 -7.05
CA LEU A 149 3.78 -7.75 -6.15
C LEU A 149 3.08 -8.22 -4.87
N ARG A 150 2.20 -7.41 -4.28
CA ARG A 150 1.37 -7.83 -3.12
C ARG A 150 0.44 -8.97 -3.51
N GLY A 151 -0.19 -8.91 -4.68
CA GLY A 151 -1.02 -9.99 -5.22
C GLY A 151 -0.23 -11.29 -5.43
N TYR A 152 0.97 -11.18 -5.99
CA TYR A 152 1.90 -12.31 -6.15
C TYR A 152 2.31 -12.92 -4.80
N ALA A 153 2.66 -12.08 -3.82
CA ALA A 153 3.03 -12.52 -2.48
C ALA A 153 1.88 -13.29 -1.80
N ALA A 154 0.64 -12.81 -1.97
CA ALA A 154 -0.55 -13.44 -1.39
C ALA A 154 -0.87 -14.81 -2.03
N THR A 155 -0.65 -14.97 -3.34
CA THR A 155 -1.13 -16.12 -4.13
C THR A 155 -0.03 -17.12 -4.47
N GLU A 156 0.96 -16.72 -5.28
CA GLU A 156 1.92 -17.62 -5.91
C GLU A 156 3.13 -17.91 -5.02
N HIS A 157 3.67 -16.89 -4.33
CA HIS A 157 4.78 -17.12 -3.40
C HIS A 157 4.39 -18.09 -2.27
N ASN A 158 3.14 -18.00 -1.82
CA ASN A 158 2.58 -18.91 -0.82
C ASN A 158 2.19 -20.30 -1.37
N ARG A 159 2.08 -20.47 -2.70
CA ARG A 159 1.74 -21.76 -3.35
C ARG A 159 2.93 -22.70 -3.46
N THR A 160 4.16 -22.19 -3.58
CA THR A 160 5.39 -23.03 -3.55
C THR A 160 5.68 -23.63 -2.17
N ARG A 161 4.72 -23.56 -1.22
CA ARG A 161 4.58 -24.38 0.00
C ARG A 161 4.31 -25.86 -0.35
N GLY A 162 5.21 -26.49 -1.11
CA GLY A 162 5.27 -27.95 -1.26
C GLY A 162 6.11 -28.62 -0.15
N VAL A 163 6.97 -27.86 0.54
CA VAL A 163 7.60 -28.36 1.76
C VAL A 163 6.55 -28.27 2.85
N ARG A 164 5.86 -29.41 3.09
CA ARG A 164 5.04 -29.59 4.30
C ARG A 164 5.84 -29.02 5.46
N LEU A 165 5.27 -28.05 6.19
CA LEU A 165 5.86 -27.57 7.42
C LEU A 165 6.02 -28.81 8.31
N SER A 166 7.25 -29.32 8.43
CA SER A 166 7.51 -30.42 9.33
C SER A 166 7.06 -29.96 10.72
N PRO A 167 6.15 -30.70 11.38
CA PRO A 167 5.70 -30.31 12.70
C PRO A 167 6.93 -30.20 13.60
N LEU A 168 7.14 -29.02 14.18
CA LEU A 168 8.19 -28.80 15.16
C LEU A 168 7.60 -29.17 16.52
N PRO A 169 8.28 -30.01 17.31
CA PRO A 169 7.86 -30.34 18.67
C PRO A 169 8.16 -29.15 19.58
N LEU A 170 7.30 -28.13 19.53
CA LEU A 170 7.35 -27.00 20.45
C LEU A 170 6.61 -27.36 21.74
N THR A 171 7.19 -27.03 22.88
CA THR A 171 6.49 -27.07 24.16
C THR A 171 5.32 -26.07 24.18
N PRO A 172 4.33 -26.22 25.09
CA PRO A 172 3.23 -25.27 25.21
C PRO A 172 3.69 -23.82 25.41
N VAL A 173 4.76 -23.60 26.19
CA VAL A 173 5.33 -22.27 26.42
C VAL A 173 5.99 -21.70 25.16
N GLU A 174 6.77 -22.51 24.43
CA GLU A 174 7.38 -22.09 23.15
C GLU A 174 6.34 -21.76 22.08
N ARG A 175 5.26 -22.55 22.04
CA ARG A 175 4.12 -22.32 21.14
C ARG A 175 3.42 -21.01 21.47
N ALA A 176 3.01 -20.82 22.73
CA ALA A 176 2.35 -19.61 23.19
C ALA A 176 3.22 -18.37 22.96
N LEU A 177 4.54 -18.50 23.19
CA LEU A 177 5.50 -17.44 22.92
C LEU A 177 5.56 -17.07 21.44
N LEU A 178 5.65 -18.07 20.56
CA LEU A 178 5.68 -17.84 19.11
C LEU A 178 4.39 -17.20 18.60
N GLU A 179 3.23 -17.66 19.07
CA GLU A 179 1.92 -17.13 18.69
C GLU A 179 1.73 -15.68 19.16
N ALA A 180 2.11 -15.36 20.40
CA ALA A 180 2.01 -14.01 20.92
C ALA A 180 2.95 -13.05 20.18
N LEU A 181 4.22 -13.44 19.94
CA LEU A 181 5.17 -12.64 19.17
C LEU A 181 4.66 -12.40 17.73
N ALA A 182 4.12 -13.43 17.08
CA ALA A 182 3.59 -13.30 15.71
C ALA A 182 2.35 -12.40 15.66
N ALA A 183 1.47 -12.51 16.66
CA ALA A 183 0.28 -11.68 16.76
C ALA A 183 0.65 -10.20 16.97
N THR A 184 1.52 -9.91 17.94
CA THR A 184 2.00 -8.54 18.19
C THR A 184 2.73 -7.95 16.99
N ALA A 185 3.61 -8.72 16.32
CA ALA A 185 4.33 -8.24 15.14
C ALA A 185 3.41 -7.84 13.97
N THR A 186 2.19 -8.41 13.91
CA THR A 186 1.18 -8.14 12.88
C THR A 186 0.06 -7.21 13.33
N GLY A 187 0.10 -6.73 14.59
CA GLY A 187 -0.97 -5.93 15.17
C GLY A 187 -2.29 -6.70 15.34
N THR A 188 -2.24 -8.03 15.43
CA THR A 188 -3.41 -8.87 15.66
C THR A 188 -3.54 -9.21 17.14
N PRO A 189 -4.76 -9.46 17.65
CA PRO A 189 -4.96 -9.76 19.06
C PRO A 189 -4.26 -11.07 19.45
N VAL A 190 -3.42 -11.00 20.49
CA VAL A 190 -2.76 -12.18 21.06
C VAL A 190 -3.83 -13.17 21.55
N PRO A 191 -3.75 -14.47 21.17
CA PRO A 191 -4.66 -15.48 21.68
C PRO A 191 -4.57 -15.52 23.22
N LYS A 192 -5.69 -15.30 23.93
CA LYS A 192 -5.73 -15.37 25.42
C LYS A 192 -6.15 -16.75 25.92
N SER A 193 -5.86 -17.80 25.14
CA SER A 193 -6.45 -19.12 25.31
C SER A 193 -5.87 -19.93 26.47
N THR A 194 -4.64 -19.64 26.92
CA THR A 194 -3.96 -20.43 27.97
C THR A 194 -3.21 -19.56 28.99
N ALA A 195 -2.80 -20.16 30.12
CA ALA A 195 -2.01 -19.49 31.15
C ALA A 195 -0.64 -19.04 30.62
N GLU A 196 -0.04 -19.84 29.72
CA GLU A 196 1.23 -19.54 29.05
C GLU A 196 1.11 -18.28 28.18
N HIS A 197 0.00 -18.13 27.46
CA HIS A 197 -0.25 -16.93 26.66
C HIS A 197 -0.36 -15.66 27.52
N GLN A 198 -0.99 -15.75 28.69
CA GLN A 198 -1.08 -14.63 29.62
C GLN A 198 0.29 -14.26 30.21
N ALA A 199 1.08 -15.26 30.59
CA ALA A 199 2.44 -15.07 31.09
C ALA A 199 3.33 -14.40 30.04
N VAL A 200 3.27 -14.86 28.78
CA VAL A 200 4.03 -14.25 27.67
C VAL A 200 3.54 -12.84 27.36
N ALA A 201 2.23 -12.62 27.28
CA ALA A 201 1.67 -11.31 26.93
C ALA A 201 2.08 -10.23 27.93
N ALA A 202 2.27 -10.58 29.21
CA ALA A 202 2.76 -9.67 30.23
C ALA A 202 4.22 -9.21 30.01
N CYS A 203 4.97 -9.90 29.14
CA CYS A 203 6.38 -9.61 28.85
C CYS A 203 6.58 -8.82 27.55
N ILE A 204 5.55 -8.76 26.72
CA ILE A 204 5.60 -8.11 25.42
C ILE A 204 5.25 -6.64 25.59
N GLU A 205 6.19 -5.77 25.25
CA GLU A 205 5.95 -4.35 25.07
C GLU A 205 5.72 -4.06 23.59
N GLU A 206 4.68 -3.29 23.30
CA GLU A 206 4.23 -3.07 21.93
C GLU A 206 5.16 -2.08 21.20
N MET A 207 5.72 -2.50 20.06
CA MET A 207 6.42 -1.62 19.12
C MET A 207 6.13 -2.02 17.68
N PRO A 208 5.02 -1.59 17.07
CA PRO A 208 4.59 -2.09 15.76
C PRO A 208 5.42 -1.57 14.56
N ARG A 209 6.62 -1.03 14.78
CA ARG A 209 7.48 -0.57 13.67
C ARG A 209 8.29 -1.75 13.13
N ASN A 210 8.13 -2.06 11.84
CA ASN A 210 8.92 -3.02 11.08
C ASN A 210 8.88 -4.48 11.58
N PHE A 211 7.74 -4.96 12.08
CA PHE A 211 7.56 -6.35 12.56
C PHE A 211 8.52 -6.74 13.71
N GLN A 212 8.99 -5.74 14.45
CA GLN A 212 9.82 -5.94 15.63
C GLN A 212 8.93 -5.97 16.87
N VAL A 213 9.26 -6.82 17.83
CA VAL A 213 8.58 -6.91 19.11
C VAL A 213 9.61 -6.66 20.20
N ARG A 214 9.31 -5.78 21.14
CA ARG A 214 10.16 -5.50 22.29
C ARG A 214 9.69 -6.41 23.44
N LEU A 215 10.62 -7.09 24.08
CA LEU A 215 10.36 -7.83 25.30
C LEU A 215 11.08 -7.15 26.46
N HIS A 216 10.35 -6.90 27.54
CA HIS A 216 10.96 -6.47 28.78
C HIS A 216 11.90 -7.54 29.31
N SER A 217 13.06 -7.11 29.83
CA SER A 217 13.99 -7.98 30.54
C SER A 217 13.28 -8.75 31.64
N GLN A 218 13.19 -10.06 31.47
CA GLN A 218 12.63 -10.93 32.47
C GLN A 218 13.71 -11.38 33.47
N PRO A 219 13.35 -11.63 34.74
CA PRO A 219 14.26 -12.20 35.72
C PRO A 219 14.85 -13.53 35.20
N ALA A 220 16.10 -13.80 35.57
CA ALA A 220 16.89 -14.94 35.11
C ALA A 220 16.23 -16.33 35.30
N ASP A 221 15.17 -16.40 36.12
CA ASP A 221 14.43 -17.61 36.45
C ASP A 221 13.15 -17.83 35.61
N SER A 222 12.91 -17.03 34.58
CA SER A 222 11.72 -17.20 33.72
C SER A 222 11.85 -18.37 32.74
N SER A 223 10.74 -19.09 32.50
CA SER A 223 10.64 -20.13 31.47
C SER A 223 10.71 -19.59 30.03
N ILE A 224 10.76 -18.26 29.85
CA ILE A 224 10.75 -17.59 28.55
C ILE A 224 12.13 -17.56 27.91
N ALA A 225 13.20 -17.34 28.68
CA ALA A 225 14.57 -17.32 28.16
C ALA A 225 14.96 -18.61 27.40
N PRO A 226 14.75 -19.83 27.95
CA PRO A 226 15.01 -21.05 27.20
C PRO A 226 14.09 -21.20 25.98
N ALA A 227 12.82 -20.80 26.08
CA ALA A 227 11.89 -20.84 24.95
C ALA A 227 12.36 -19.94 23.78
N LEU A 228 12.84 -18.72 24.08
CA LEU A 228 13.44 -17.82 23.08
C LEU A 228 14.66 -18.45 22.41
N ALA A 229 15.54 -19.10 23.19
CA ALA A 229 16.69 -19.79 22.66
C ALA A 229 16.28 -20.95 21.71
N THR A 230 15.28 -21.74 22.09
CA THR A 230 14.73 -22.80 21.23
C THR A 230 14.15 -22.23 19.94
N LEU A 231 13.30 -21.20 20.03
CA LEU A 231 12.70 -20.56 18.85
C LEU A 231 13.76 -19.97 17.91
N ALA A 232 14.83 -19.36 18.45
CA ALA A 232 15.95 -18.86 17.68
C ALA A 232 16.74 -20.00 17.00
N SER A 233 16.98 -21.11 17.71
CA SER A 233 17.68 -22.29 17.17
C SER A 233 16.93 -22.91 15.96
N HIS A 234 15.60 -22.90 16.01
CA HIS A 234 14.74 -23.34 14.92
C HIS A 234 14.57 -22.32 13.79
N LYS A 235 15.20 -21.15 13.91
CA LYS A 235 15.08 -20.02 12.98
C LYS A 235 13.63 -19.56 12.81
N LEU A 236 12.88 -19.54 13.91
CA LEU A 236 11.51 -19.01 13.97
C LEU A 236 11.50 -17.53 14.33
N ILE A 237 12.49 -17.11 15.11
CA ILE A 237 12.72 -15.72 15.48
C ILE A 237 14.19 -15.36 15.26
N ARG A 238 14.47 -14.06 15.21
CA ARG A 238 15.82 -13.50 15.32
C ARG A 238 15.82 -12.49 16.45
N SER A 239 16.66 -12.70 17.46
CA SER A 239 16.96 -11.68 18.45
C SER A 239 18.15 -10.85 17.98
N ARG A 240 18.06 -9.54 18.14
CA ARG A 240 19.25 -8.68 18.21
C ARG A 240 19.41 -8.33 19.68
N GLY A 241 20.62 -8.52 20.23
CA GLY A 241 20.93 -8.01 21.56
C GLY A 241 20.65 -6.51 21.67
N VAL A 242 20.55 -6.01 22.91
CA VAL A 242 20.14 -4.65 23.28
C VAL A 242 20.48 -3.63 22.19
N VAL A 243 19.43 -3.02 21.61
CA VAL A 243 19.55 -1.97 20.59
C VAL A 243 20.15 -0.73 21.25
N ARG A 244 21.47 -0.66 21.27
CA ARG A 244 22.26 0.30 22.03
C ARG A 244 22.23 1.74 21.48
N ARG A 245 21.22 2.14 20.71
CA ARG A 245 21.21 3.45 20.05
C ARG A 245 20.16 4.44 20.52
N GLU A 246 19.12 3.99 21.22
CA GLU A 246 18.08 4.85 21.79
C GLU A 246 17.55 4.21 23.09
N ALA A 247 18.42 4.02 24.08
CA ALA A 247 17.98 3.49 25.38
C ALA A 247 17.10 4.55 26.06
N GLU A 248 15.79 4.35 26.01
CA GLU A 248 14.87 5.00 26.93
C GLU A 248 15.26 4.56 28.36
N PRO A 249 15.40 5.49 29.32
CA PRO A 249 15.75 5.14 30.70
C PRO A 249 14.79 4.08 31.25
N GLY A 250 15.32 2.91 31.63
CA GLY A 250 14.51 1.77 32.11
C GLY A 250 14.39 0.59 31.13
N HIS A 251 14.80 0.74 29.87
CA HIS A 251 14.75 -0.33 28.84
C HIS A 251 16.13 -0.85 28.44
N GLU A 252 17.10 -0.73 29.34
CA GLU A 252 18.52 -1.02 29.08
C GLU A 252 18.78 -2.51 28.81
N ASP A 253 17.87 -3.37 29.25
CA ASP A 253 17.97 -4.82 29.14
C ASP A 253 16.91 -5.42 28.19
N ASP A 254 16.16 -4.59 27.47
CA ASP A 254 15.07 -5.04 26.61
C ASP A 254 15.58 -5.76 25.36
N LEU A 255 14.90 -6.86 25.01
CA LEU A 255 15.23 -7.66 23.84
C LEU A 255 14.35 -7.26 22.66
N VAL A 256 14.98 -6.94 21.52
CA VAL A 256 14.25 -6.71 20.27
C VAL A 256 14.25 -7.98 19.43
N ILE A 257 13.04 -8.50 19.19
CA ILE A 257 12.81 -9.73 18.45
C ILE A 257 12.16 -9.40 17.11
N THR A 258 12.63 -10.06 16.06
CA THR A 258 11.93 -10.13 14.78
C THR A 258 11.42 -11.54 14.58
N VAL A 259 10.10 -11.69 14.38
CA VAL A 259 9.52 -12.98 14.00
C VAL A 259 9.83 -13.23 12.52
N LEU A 260 10.38 -14.40 12.21
CA LEU A 260 10.71 -14.76 10.83
C LEU A 260 9.47 -15.36 10.16
N ASP A 261 9.42 -15.37 8.83
CA ASP A 261 8.31 -15.99 8.07
C ASP A 261 8.02 -17.44 8.51
N LYS A 262 9.09 -18.22 8.73
CA LYS A 262 8.96 -19.58 9.27
C LYS A 262 8.23 -19.57 10.62
N GLY A 263 8.52 -18.61 11.48
CA GLY A 263 7.83 -18.39 12.75
C GLY A 263 6.35 -18.07 12.58
N HIS A 264 6.00 -17.11 11.72
CA HIS A 264 4.60 -16.78 11.40
C HIS A 264 3.82 -18.00 10.87
N ARG A 265 4.45 -18.80 10.00
CA ARG A 265 3.84 -20.03 9.47
C ARG A 265 3.61 -21.09 10.54
N HIS A 266 4.55 -21.28 11.46
CA HIS A 266 4.37 -22.22 12.56
C HIS A 266 3.38 -21.71 13.61
N ALA A 267 3.25 -20.40 13.80
CA ALA A 267 2.23 -19.79 14.67
C ALA A 267 0.81 -19.99 14.12
N ALA A 268 0.64 -19.88 12.79
CA ALA A 268 -0.67 -20.05 12.15
C ALA A 268 -1.05 -21.52 11.86
N ALA A 269 -0.11 -22.46 12.01
CA ALA A 269 -0.39 -23.87 11.78
C ALA A 269 -1.26 -24.41 12.92
N PRO A 270 -2.37 -25.12 12.62
CA PRO A 270 -3.18 -25.74 13.67
C PRO A 270 -2.29 -26.66 14.48
N THR A 271 -2.38 -26.58 15.82
CA THR A 271 -1.78 -27.57 16.70
C THR A 271 -2.31 -28.93 16.25
N SER A 272 -1.41 -29.76 15.74
CA SER A 272 -1.71 -31.17 15.49
C SER A 272 -1.79 -31.89 16.83
N ASP A 273 -2.72 -31.48 17.68
CA ASP A 273 -3.14 -32.22 18.86
C ASP A 273 -3.94 -33.42 18.36
N GLY A 274 -3.21 -34.34 17.74
CA GLY A 274 -3.72 -35.66 17.42
C GLY A 274 -3.78 -36.44 18.71
N GLU A 275 -5.00 -36.65 19.20
CA GLU A 275 -5.36 -37.97 19.74
C GLU A 275 -4.73 -39.04 18.84
N PRO A 276 -4.02 -40.03 19.40
CA PRO A 276 -3.54 -41.14 18.59
C PRO A 276 -4.76 -41.81 17.96
N GLN A 277 -4.89 -41.68 16.64
CA GLN A 277 -5.89 -42.37 15.86
C GLN A 277 -5.62 -43.87 16.05
N GLN A 278 -6.34 -44.49 16.98
CA GLN A 278 -6.29 -45.94 17.20
C GLN A 278 -6.74 -46.59 15.90
N ALA A 279 -5.79 -47.21 15.20
CA ALA A 279 -6.07 -48.07 14.06
C ALA A 279 -7.03 -49.18 14.52
N ARG A 280 -8.22 -49.23 13.90
CA ARG A 280 -9.11 -50.39 13.91
C ARG A 280 -8.78 -51.28 12.71
#